data_AF-A0A535P8D1-F1
#
_entry.id   AF-A0A535P8D1-F1
#
_cell.length_a   1.000
_cell.length_b   1.000
_cell.length_c   1.000
_cell.angle_alpha   90.00
_cell.angle_beta   90.00
_cell.angle_gamma   90.00
#
_symmetry.space_group_name_H-M   'P 1'
#
loop_
_entity.id
_entity.type
_entity.pdbx_description
1 polymer ?
#
loop_
_entity_poly.entity_id
_entity_poly.type
_entity_poly.pdbx_seq_one_letter_code
_entity_poly.pdbx_strand_id
1 'polypeptide(L)'
;MRIYEGSARQDFEEVFRSIGAFLDQRGMREVLLVEAPDGFIVQGLVSTSGGEGGWSEAMGVVAKETLTFLDDDIARFMDEGVARRRARGTSIEAPPPADWEQSGYYETAFRVLGRYMDEQKPRDVFFFEQGGAFVVRLLMADQKGSHHVLAEFTREDIQEMVASGPRLRTPPTPRPAPPAPPSAETTPAT
;
A
#
# COMPACT_ATOMS: atom_id res chain seq x y z
N MET A 1 -17.44 13.31 -14.54
CA MET A 1 -17.89 11.95 -14.84
C MET A 1 -16.78 11.01 -14.41
N ARG A 2 -16.92 10.34 -13.26
CA ARG A 2 -15.97 9.33 -12.77
C ARG A 2 -16.54 7.98 -13.18
N ILE A 3 -15.97 7.42 -14.23
CA ILE A 3 -16.29 6.08 -14.70
C ILE A 3 -15.50 5.09 -13.83
N TYR A 4 -16.12 3.96 -13.50
CA TYR A 4 -15.68 2.87 -12.61
C TYR A 4 -16.05 3.03 -11.11
N GLU A 5 -17.26 2.60 -10.75
CA GLU A 5 -17.45 1.81 -9.52
C GLU A 5 -16.52 0.58 -9.65
N GLY A 6 -15.51 0.45 -8.77
CA GLY A 6 -14.46 -0.57 -8.89
C GLY A 6 -13.19 -0.14 -9.65
N SER A 7 -12.86 1.16 -9.72
CA SER A 7 -11.59 1.63 -10.31
C SER A 7 -10.39 1.28 -9.43
N ALA A 8 -9.20 1.12 -10.02
CA ALA A 8 -7.93 0.88 -9.32
C ALA A 8 -7.66 1.86 -8.15
N ARG A 9 -8.27 3.06 -8.18
CA ARG A 9 -8.20 4.07 -7.10
C ARG A 9 -9.06 3.73 -5.86
N GLN A 10 -9.68 2.55 -5.81
CA GLN A 10 -10.40 2.03 -4.64
C GLN A 10 -9.64 0.89 -3.93
N ASP A 11 -8.53 0.41 -4.50
CA ASP A 11 -7.62 -0.56 -3.90
C ASP A 11 -6.23 0.06 -3.81
N PHE A 12 -6.10 1.07 -2.94
CA PHE A 12 -4.83 1.74 -2.68
C PHE A 12 -3.79 0.74 -2.16
N GLU A 13 -4.19 -0.27 -1.38
CA GLU A 13 -3.29 -1.33 -0.91
C GLU A 13 -2.52 -1.96 -2.07
N GLU A 14 -3.20 -2.50 -3.08
CA GLU A 14 -2.51 -3.21 -4.17
C GLU A 14 -1.85 -2.25 -5.17
N VAL A 15 -2.48 -1.11 -5.47
CA VAL A 15 -1.89 -0.09 -6.36
C VAL A 15 -0.57 0.41 -5.76
N PHE A 16 -0.56 0.83 -4.50
CA PHE A 16 0.64 1.36 -3.87
C PHE A 16 1.68 0.28 -3.64
N ARG A 17 1.26 -0.95 -3.31
CA ARG A 17 2.20 -2.08 -3.27
C ARG A 17 2.91 -2.28 -4.60
N SER A 18 2.20 -2.24 -5.72
CA SER A 18 2.79 -2.42 -7.06
C SER A 18 3.74 -1.28 -7.44
N ILE A 19 3.39 -0.03 -7.12
CA ILE A 19 4.26 1.13 -7.28
C ILE A 19 5.51 0.95 -6.40
N GLY A 20 5.34 0.56 -5.14
CA GLY A 20 6.45 0.32 -4.22
C GLY A 20 7.45 -0.71 -4.75
N ALA A 21 6.96 -1.82 -5.31
CA ALA A 21 7.81 -2.83 -5.93
C ALA A 21 8.60 -2.29 -7.15
N PHE A 22 8.02 -1.36 -7.92
CA PHE A 22 8.74 -0.69 -9.00
C PHE A 22 9.85 0.22 -8.46
N LEU A 23 9.56 0.98 -7.39
CA LEU A 23 10.53 1.87 -6.76
C LEU A 23 11.72 1.12 -6.18
N ASP A 24 11.47 -0.03 -5.54
CA ASP A 24 12.51 -0.91 -5.01
C ASP A 24 13.44 -1.43 -6.11
N GLN A 25 12.87 -1.89 -7.24
CA GLN A 25 13.66 -2.38 -8.38
C GLN A 25 14.54 -1.29 -9.00
N ARG A 26 14.05 -0.05 -8.99
CA ARG A 26 14.78 1.11 -9.49
C ARG A 26 15.78 1.69 -8.49
N GLY A 27 15.73 1.25 -7.22
CA GLY A 27 16.58 1.79 -6.16
C GLY A 27 16.29 3.27 -5.85
N MET A 28 15.02 3.68 -5.98
CA MET A 28 14.62 5.05 -5.64
C MET A 28 14.58 5.25 -4.12
N ARG A 29 14.81 6.48 -3.65
CA ARG A 29 14.62 6.87 -2.24
C ARG A 29 14.12 8.31 -2.12
N GLU A 30 13.64 8.72 -0.93
CA GLU A 30 13.11 10.07 -0.69
C GLU A 30 11.95 10.37 -1.66
N VAL A 31 10.96 9.47 -1.62
CA VAL A 31 9.90 9.41 -2.63
C VAL A 31 8.76 10.37 -2.29
N LEU A 32 8.32 11.13 -3.29
CA LEU A 32 7.07 11.91 -3.26
C LEU A 32 6.10 11.31 -4.27
N LEU A 33 4.84 11.14 -3.87
CA LEU A 33 3.77 10.60 -4.70
C LEU A 33 2.54 11.51 -4.63
N VAL A 34 2.02 11.85 -5.80
CA VAL A 34 0.82 12.68 -5.95
C VAL A 34 -0.18 11.97 -6.85
N GLU A 35 -1.43 11.87 -6.40
CA GLU A 35 -2.52 11.42 -7.27
C GLU A 35 -2.77 12.44 -8.39
N ALA A 36 -2.90 11.93 -9.61
CA ALA A 36 -3.25 12.69 -10.80
C ALA A 36 -4.55 12.10 -11.42
N PRO A 37 -5.28 12.87 -12.25
CA PRO A 37 -6.54 12.41 -12.84
C PRO A 37 -6.46 11.08 -13.61
N ASP A 38 -5.30 10.78 -14.19
CA ASP A 38 -5.00 9.64 -15.06
C ASP A 38 -3.88 8.74 -14.53
N GLY A 39 -3.42 8.97 -13.30
CA GLY A 39 -2.60 8.01 -12.56
C GLY A 39 -1.90 8.64 -11.37
N PHE A 40 -0.57 8.55 -11.32
CA PHE A 40 0.26 9.13 -10.26
C PHE A 40 1.50 9.83 -10.82
N ILE A 41 1.89 10.92 -10.19
CA ILE A 41 3.21 11.53 -10.39
C ILE A 41 4.09 11.09 -9.23
N VAL A 42 5.24 10.49 -9.55
CA VAL A 42 6.21 10.03 -8.57
C VAL A 42 7.54 10.71 -8.78
N GLN A 43 8.08 11.28 -7.72
CA GLN A 43 9.41 11.88 -7.69
C GLN A 43 10.26 11.13 -6.67
N GLY A 44 11.56 11.02 -6.94
CA GLY A 44 12.49 10.43 -5.99
C GLY A 44 13.93 10.60 -6.43
N LEU A 45 14.84 10.21 -5.55
CA LEU A 45 16.27 10.24 -5.77
C LEU A 45 16.76 8.85 -6.20
N VAL A 46 17.56 8.82 -7.25
CA VAL A 46 18.26 7.61 -7.73
C VAL A 46 19.75 7.85 -7.59
N SER A 47 20.47 6.88 -7.03
CA SER A 47 21.94 6.91 -6.99
C SER A 47 22.48 6.23 -8.24
N THR A 48 23.16 6.97 -9.11
CA THR A 48 23.93 6.36 -10.20
C THR A 48 25.35 6.13 -9.71
N SER A 49 25.79 4.88 -9.72
CA SER A 49 27.23 4.58 -9.58
C SER A 49 27.93 5.13 -10.81
N GLY A 50 28.84 6.09 -10.62
CA GLY A 50 29.77 6.50 -11.68
C GLY A 50 30.47 5.26 -12.25
N GLY A 51 30.55 5.18 -13.58
CA GLY A 51 31.03 4.00 -14.31
C GLY A 51 32.44 3.56 -13.91
N GLU A 52 32.80 2.34 -14.30
CA GLU A 52 34.14 1.75 -14.12
C GLU A 52 35.24 2.70 -14.62
N GLY A 53 35.86 3.46 -13.70
CA GLY A 53 36.93 4.37 -14.07
C GLY A 53 37.43 5.24 -12.92
N GLY A 54 38.46 4.77 -12.23
CA GLY A 54 39.31 5.62 -11.38
C GLY A 54 38.81 5.79 -9.95
N TRP A 55 39.65 5.36 -9.01
CA TRP A 55 39.49 5.37 -7.55
C TRP A 55 39.31 6.76 -6.89
N SER A 56 38.87 7.79 -7.63
CA SER A 56 38.84 9.18 -7.15
C SER A 56 37.47 9.88 -7.24
N GLU A 57 36.45 9.30 -7.90
CA GLU A 57 35.10 9.89 -8.04
C GLU A 57 33.99 9.00 -7.44
N ALA A 58 34.24 8.36 -6.29
CA ALA A 58 33.23 7.56 -5.57
C ALA A 58 32.18 8.42 -4.82
N MET A 59 31.86 9.61 -5.31
CA MET A 59 30.65 10.35 -4.91
C MET A 59 29.56 9.95 -5.89
N GLY A 60 28.75 8.95 -5.52
CA GLY A 60 27.60 8.54 -6.34
C GLY A 60 26.76 9.76 -6.70
N VAL A 61 26.48 9.95 -7.99
CA VAL A 61 25.67 11.07 -8.44
C VAL A 61 24.23 10.76 -8.03
N VAL A 62 23.68 11.61 -7.17
CA VAL A 62 22.27 11.53 -6.79
C VAL A 62 21.48 12.38 -7.77
N ALA A 63 20.66 11.73 -8.58
CA ALA A 63 19.79 12.39 -9.54
C ALA A 63 18.34 12.37 -9.04
N LYS A 64 17.65 13.51 -9.17
CA LYS A 64 16.20 13.57 -8.98
C LYS A 64 15.52 13.12 -10.27
N GLU A 65 14.65 12.14 -10.15
CA GLU A 65 13.80 11.69 -11.24
C GLU A 65 12.33 12.04 -10.98
N THR A 66 11.58 12.22 -12.06
CA THR A 66 10.13 12.41 -12.04
C THR A 66 9.52 11.49 -13.07
N LEU A 67 8.60 10.64 -12.62
CA LEU A 67 7.90 9.65 -13.41
C LEU A 67 6.41 9.95 -13.35
N THR A 68 5.73 9.78 -14.46
CA THR A 68 4.27 9.78 -14.52
C THR A 68 3.84 8.35 -14.78
N PHE A 69 3.13 7.74 -13.84
CA PHE A 69 2.53 6.43 -13.99
C PHE A 69 1.09 6.64 -14.40
N LEU A 70 0.75 6.26 -15.63
CA LEU A 70 -0.63 6.29 -16.11
C LEU A 70 -1.39 5.04 -15.61
N ASP A 71 -2.72 5.06 -15.70
CA ASP A 71 -3.56 3.93 -15.31
C ASP A 71 -3.12 2.60 -15.98
N ASP A 72 -2.65 2.63 -17.23
CA ASP A 72 -2.11 1.46 -17.94
C ASP A 72 -0.78 0.95 -17.37
N ASP A 73 0.09 1.85 -16.90
CA ASP A 73 1.35 1.47 -16.24
C ASP A 73 1.06 0.79 -14.90
N ILE A 74 0.08 1.32 -14.15
CA ILE A 74 -0.33 0.76 -12.86
C ILE A 74 -0.88 -0.66 -13.06
N ALA A 75 -1.76 -0.87 -14.05
CA ALA A 75 -2.29 -2.18 -14.37
C ALA A 75 -1.16 -3.18 -14.69
N ARG A 76 -0.17 -2.75 -15.49
CA ARG A 76 1.02 -3.55 -15.79
C ARG A 76 1.83 -3.87 -14.53
N PHE A 77 2.08 -2.91 -13.65
CA PHE A 77 2.83 -3.14 -12.40
C PHE A 77 2.12 -4.13 -11.47
N MET A 78 0.79 -4.08 -11.40
CA MET A 78 -0.01 -5.03 -10.63
C MET A 78 0.11 -6.44 -11.19
N ASP A 79 -0.02 -6.61 -12.51
CA ASP A 79 0.14 -7.91 -13.18
C ASP A 79 1.53 -8.51 -12.97
N GLU A 80 2.57 -7.68 -13.13
CA GLU A 80 3.95 -8.08 -12.85
C GLU A 80 4.14 -8.45 -11.36
N GLY A 81 3.50 -7.71 -10.44
CA GLY A 81 3.49 -8.00 -9.01
C GLY A 81 2.89 -9.37 -8.70
N VAL A 82 1.73 -9.68 -9.29
CA VAL A 82 1.10 -11.00 -9.18
C VAL A 82 2.00 -12.09 -9.75
N ALA A 83 2.60 -11.86 -10.92
CA ALA A 83 3.51 -12.82 -11.55
C ALA A 83 4.74 -13.11 -10.67
N ARG A 84 5.37 -12.07 -10.10
CA ARG A 84 6.50 -12.22 -9.16
C ARG A 84 6.11 -13.06 -7.94
N ARG A 85 4.93 -12.82 -7.36
CA ARG A 85 4.44 -13.60 -6.21
C ARG A 85 4.19 -15.06 -6.56
N ARG A 86 3.55 -15.33 -7.69
CA ARG A 86 3.37 -16.70 -8.20
C ARG A 86 4.70 -17.40 -8.41
N ALA A 87 5.68 -16.72 -9.01
CA ALA A 87 7.02 -17.26 -9.24
C ALA A 87 7.77 -17.58 -7.93
N ARG A 88 7.55 -16.79 -6.87
CA ARG A 88 8.09 -17.04 -5.52
C ARG A 88 7.39 -18.17 -4.76
N GLY A 89 6.38 -18.82 -5.33
CA GLY A 89 5.62 -19.87 -4.65
C GLY A 89 4.73 -19.35 -3.52
N THR A 90 4.64 -18.04 -3.31
CA THR A 90 3.62 -17.44 -2.46
C THR A 90 2.28 -17.55 -3.19
N SER A 91 1.33 -18.31 -2.64
CA SER A 91 -0.03 -18.33 -3.21
C SER A 91 -0.61 -16.91 -3.21
N ILE A 92 -1.58 -16.63 -4.08
CA ILE A 92 -2.27 -15.32 -4.10
C ILE A 92 -2.91 -15.02 -2.73
N GLU A 93 -3.26 -16.07 -1.99
CA GLU A 93 -3.78 -16.04 -0.62
C GLU A 93 -2.69 -16.12 0.47
N ALA A 94 -1.44 -16.44 0.14
CA ALA A 94 -0.37 -16.54 1.11
C ALA A 94 -0.01 -15.13 1.61
N PRO A 95 0.22 -14.98 2.93
CA PRO A 95 0.67 -13.71 3.46
C PRO A 95 1.94 -13.28 2.73
N PRO A 96 2.04 -12.01 2.28
CA PRO A 96 3.31 -11.49 1.82
C PRO A 96 4.31 -11.67 2.96
N PRO A 97 5.52 -12.10 2.63
CA PRO A 97 6.47 -12.46 3.65
C PRO A 97 6.74 -11.19 4.49
N ALA A 98 6.74 -11.37 5.81
CA ALA A 98 6.81 -10.26 6.77
C ALA A 98 8.22 -9.63 6.83
N ASP A 99 9.17 -10.23 6.12
CA ASP A 99 10.54 -9.77 5.99
C ASP A 99 10.69 -8.82 4.79
N TRP A 100 11.16 -7.63 5.12
CA TRP A 100 11.70 -6.64 4.20
C TRP A 100 12.84 -7.19 3.31
N GLU A 101 13.38 -8.36 3.65
CA GLU A 101 14.40 -9.07 2.85
C GLU A 101 13.78 -9.78 1.63
N GLN A 102 12.54 -10.26 1.71
CA GLN A 102 11.88 -10.92 0.58
C GLN A 102 11.02 -9.96 -0.24
N SER A 103 10.38 -8.97 0.39
CA SER A 103 9.67 -7.88 -0.27
C SER A 103 10.40 -6.58 -0.01
N GLY A 104 10.71 -5.82 -1.07
CA GLY A 104 11.47 -4.57 -0.92
C GLY A 104 10.81 -3.58 0.04
N TYR A 105 11.59 -2.59 0.49
CA TYR A 105 11.17 -1.64 1.51
C TYR A 105 9.89 -0.90 1.10
N TYR A 106 9.85 -0.36 -0.13
CA TYR A 106 8.71 0.39 -0.62
C TYR A 106 7.52 -0.52 -0.92
N GLU A 107 7.69 -1.71 -1.50
CA GLU A 107 6.59 -2.68 -1.69
C GLU A 107 5.87 -2.91 -0.35
N THR A 108 6.63 -3.06 0.73
CA THR A 108 6.11 -3.38 2.05
C THR A 108 5.45 -2.18 2.74
N ALA A 109 6.13 -1.02 2.75
CA ALA A 109 5.62 0.19 3.37
C ALA A 109 4.38 0.73 2.64
N PHE A 110 4.41 0.74 1.31
CA PHE A 110 3.31 1.26 0.50
C PHE A 110 2.06 0.39 0.60
N ARG A 111 2.21 -0.93 0.77
CA ARG A 111 1.06 -1.82 1.03
C ARG A 111 0.30 -1.38 2.28
N VAL A 112 0.99 -1.17 3.40
CA VAL A 112 0.31 -0.83 4.67
C VAL A 112 -0.24 0.59 4.68
N LEU A 113 0.42 1.52 4.00
CA LEU A 113 -0.11 2.87 3.77
C LEU A 113 -1.34 2.85 2.87
N GLY A 114 -1.31 2.06 1.79
CA GLY A 114 -2.45 1.87 0.90
C GLY A 114 -3.65 1.29 1.65
N ARG A 115 -3.42 0.26 2.48
CA ARG A 115 -4.45 -0.30 3.36
C ARG A 115 -5.07 0.75 4.27
N TYR A 116 -4.25 1.60 4.90
CA TYR A 116 -4.73 2.70 5.72
C TYR A 116 -5.63 3.65 4.91
N MET A 117 -5.25 3.98 3.67
CA MET A 117 -6.03 4.85 2.79
C MET A 117 -7.34 4.21 2.35
N ASP A 118 -7.37 2.90 2.08
CA ASP A 118 -8.60 2.16 1.79
C ASP A 118 -9.61 2.25 2.94
N GLU A 119 -9.12 2.27 4.18
CA GLU A 119 -9.95 2.46 5.38
C GLU A 119 -10.45 3.90 5.50
N GLN A 120 -9.63 4.89 5.15
CA GLN A 120 -10.02 6.31 5.19
C GLN A 120 -10.96 6.71 4.05
N LYS A 121 -10.88 6.06 2.88
CA LYS A 121 -11.63 6.39 1.65
C LYS A 121 -11.49 7.86 1.23
N PRO A 122 -10.25 8.37 1.05
CA PRO A 122 -10.02 9.74 0.62
C PRO A 122 -10.49 9.97 -0.83
N ARG A 123 -10.71 11.23 -1.18
CA ARG A 123 -10.96 11.66 -2.57
C ARG A 123 -9.71 11.86 -3.40
N ASP A 124 -8.60 12.12 -2.72
CA ASP A 124 -7.30 12.46 -3.31
C ASP A 124 -6.21 12.19 -2.27
N VAL A 125 -5.09 11.64 -2.72
CA VAL A 125 -3.93 11.33 -1.86
C VAL A 125 -2.65 12.01 -2.36
N PHE A 126 -1.86 12.46 -1.39
CA PHE A 126 -0.51 12.97 -1.58
C PHE A 126 0.33 12.50 -0.41
N PHE A 127 1.55 12.03 -0.65
CA PHE A 127 2.48 11.79 0.43
C PHE A 127 3.93 11.95 0.00
N PHE A 128 4.81 12.12 0.97
CA PHE A 128 6.24 12.06 0.76
C PHE A 128 6.92 11.27 1.88
N GLU A 129 8.08 10.74 1.55
CA GLU A 129 8.95 9.95 2.42
C GLU A 129 10.24 10.71 2.66
N GLN A 130 10.70 10.69 3.92
CA GLN A 130 12.01 11.19 4.31
C GLN A 130 12.56 10.38 5.48
N GLY A 131 13.72 9.75 5.28
CA GLY A 131 14.43 9.02 6.34
C GLY A 131 13.65 7.81 6.88
N GLY A 132 12.76 7.24 6.08
CA GLY A 132 11.87 6.15 6.43
C GLY A 132 10.54 6.58 7.07
N ALA A 133 10.35 7.87 7.33
CA ALA A 133 9.09 8.41 7.80
C ALA A 133 8.22 8.91 6.63
N PHE A 134 6.90 8.82 6.77
CA PHE A 134 5.93 9.24 5.77
C PHE A 134 5.01 10.32 6.31
N VAL A 135 4.77 11.35 5.51
CA VAL A 135 3.71 12.32 5.76
C VAL A 135 2.68 12.19 4.66
N VAL A 136 1.45 11.86 5.06
CA VAL A 136 0.32 11.59 4.16
C VAL A 136 -0.72 12.68 4.31
N ARG A 137 -1.06 13.34 3.21
CA ARG A 137 -2.19 14.26 3.08
C ARG A 137 -3.34 13.56 2.38
N LEU A 138 -4.47 13.49 3.07
CA LEU A 138 -5.74 12.99 2.53
C LEU A 138 -6.68 14.16 2.27
N LEU A 139 -7.33 14.18 1.11
CA LEU A 139 -8.50 15.02 0.88
C LEU A 139 -9.76 14.24 1.25
N MET A 140 -10.35 14.57 2.39
CA MET A 140 -11.60 13.96 2.84
C MET A 140 -12.77 14.75 2.29
N ALA A 141 -13.90 14.07 2.11
CA ALA A 141 -15.15 14.75 1.82
C ALA A 141 -16.34 14.08 2.51
N ASP A 142 -17.11 14.90 3.19
CA ASP A 142 -18.30 14.51 3.92
C ASP A 142 -19.48 15.42 3.56
N GLN A 143 -20.59 15.31 4.29
CA GLN A 143 -21.76 16.15 4.07
C GLN A 143 -21.52 17.65 4.34
N LYS A 144 -20.46 18.01 5.07
CA LYS A 144 -20.10 19.39 5.42
C LYS A 144 -19.13 20.02 4.42
N GLY A 145 -18.54 19.23 3.53
CA GLY A 145 -17.66 19.70 2.47
C GLY A 145 -16.37 18.90 2.39
N SER A 146 -15.36 19.49 1.73
CA SER A 146 -14.03 18.89 1.60
C SER A 146 -13.08 19.48 2.66
N HIS A 147 -12.25 18.64 3.28
CA HIS A 147 -11.22 19.07 4.22
C HIS A 147 -9.95 18.21 4.09
N HIS A 148 -8.82 18.77 4.53
CA HIS A 148 -7.54 18.07 4.53
C HIS A 148 -7.27 17.40 5.88
N VAL A 149 -6.76 16.17 5.84
CA VAL A 149 -6.23 15.46 7.00
C VAL A 149 -4.75 15.14 6.73
N LEU A 150 -3.91 15.38 7.74
CA LEU A 150 -2.50 14.98 7.72
C LEU A 150 -2.32 13.80 8.69
N ALA A 151 -1.66 12.75 8.23
CA ALA A 151 -1.23 11.63 9.03
C ALA A 151 0.28 11.47 8.87
N GLU A 152 0.96 11.23 9.99
CA GLU A 152 2.41 11.02 10.02
C GLU A 152 2.67 9.60 10.49
N PHE A 153 3.61 8.93 9.82
CA PHE A 153 4.04 7.59 10.16
C PHE A 153 5.55 7.59 10.28
N THR A 154 6.05 7.32 11.47
CA THR A 154 7.48 7.07 11.70
C THR A 154 7.88 5.73 11.08
N ARG A 155 9.19 5.50 10.98
CA ARG A 155 9.70 4.22 10.51
C ARG A 155 9.23 3.07 11.39
N GLU A 156 9.16 3.31 12.69
CA GLU A 156 8.69 2.37 13.70
C GLU A 156 7.20 2.08 13.51
N ASP A 157 6.37 3.10 13.27
CA ASP A 157 4.93 2.91 12.99
C ASP A 157 4.72 2.00 11.77
N ILE A 158 5.48 2.21 10.69
CA ILE A 158 5.41 1.36 9.49
C ILE A 158 5.77 -0.10 9.83
N GLN A 159 6.82 -0.32 10.63
CA GLN A 159 7.21 -1.66 11.05
C GLN A 159 6.10 -2.35 11.86
N GLU A 160 5.46 -1.63 12.78
CA GLU A 160 4.35 -2.14 13.58
C GLU A 160 3.11 -2.46 12.71
N MET A 161 2.79 -1.60 11.75
CA MET A 161 1.72 -1.83 10.78
C MET A 161 1.99 -3.08 9.93
N VAL A 162 3.23 -3.29 9.51
CA VAL A 162 3.64 -4.49 8.74
C VAL A 162 3.51 -5.75 9.60
N ALA A 163 3.96 -5.70 10.84
CA ALA A 163 3.89 -6.83 11.78
C ALA A 163 2.44 -7.19 12.15
N SER A 164 1.52 -6.22 12.19
CA SER A 164 0.10 -6.45 12.48
C SER A 164 -0.71 -6.93 11.26
N GLY A 165 -0.24 -6.65 10.03
CA GLY A 165 -0.93 -6.96 8.77
C GLY A 165 -1.44 -8.41 8.59
N PRO A 166 -0.76 -9.48 9.05
CA PRO A 166 -1.30 -10.84 8.97
C PRO A 166 -2.61 -11.04 9.76
N ARG A 167 -2.78 -10.33 10.88
CA ARG A 167 -3.95 -10.48 11.77
C ARG A 167 -5.21 -9.84 11.20
N LEU A 168 -5.07 -8.84 10.34
CA LEU A 168 -6.18 -8.10 9.75
C LEU A 168 -6.87 -8.84 8.58
N ARG A 169 -6.24 -9.92 8.07
CA ARG A 169 -6.76 -10.73 6.95
C ARG A 169 -7.72 -11.82 7.39
N THR A 170 -7.69 -12.22 8.66
CA THR A 170 -8.62 -13.23 9.20
C THR A 170 -9.90 -12.51 9.66
N PRO A 171 -11.08 -12.76 9.07
CA PRO A 171 -12.31 -12.28 9.66
C PRO A 171 -12.42 -12.85 11.08
N PRO A 172 -12.88 -12.08 12.08
CA PRO A 172 -13.04 -12.60 13.43
C PRO A 172 -13.89 -13.87 13.37
N THR A 173 -13.36 -14.99 13.89
CA THR A 173 -14.10 -16.25 13.96
C THR A 173 -15.44 -15.95 14.66
N PRO A 174 -16.59 -16.21 14.02
CA PRO A 174 -17.87 -15.94 14.64
C PRO A 174 -17.94 -16.70 15.97
N ARG A 175 -18.14 -15.96 17.05
CA ARG A 175 -18.36 -16.54 18.39
C ARG A 175 -19.55 -17.50 18.27
N PRO A 176 -19.43 -18.79 18.66
CA PRO A 176 -20.53 -19.72 18.57
C PRO A 176 -21.73 -19.15 19.34
N ALA A 177 -22.89 -19.15 18.69
CA ALA A 177 -24.12 -18.67 19.29
C ALA A 177 -24.38 -19.44 20.61
N PRO A 178 -24.83 -18.77 21.68
CA PRO A 178 -25.23 -19.46 22.88
C PRO A 178 -26.33 -20.49 22.54
N PRO A 179 -26.30 -21.68 23.16
CA PRO A 179 -27.26 -22.73 22.84
C PRO A 179 -28.68 -22.23 23.06
N ALA A 180 -29.56 -22.55 22.10
CA ALA A 180 -30.97 -22.19 22.16
C ALA A 180 -31.60 -22.76 23.45
N PRO A 181 -32.47 -22.01 24.15
CA PRO A 181 -33.17 -22.53 25.31
C PRO A 181 -34.05 -23.73 24.91
N PRO A 182 -34.17 -24.75 25.78
CA PRO A 182 -34.97 -25.93 25.47
C PRO A 182 -36.43 -25.52 25.24
N SER A 183 -36.98 -25.99 24.11
CA SER A 183 -38.39 -25.82 23.76
C SER A 183 -39.28 -26.34 24.88
N ALA A 184 -40.16 -25.48 25.40
CA ALA A 184 -41.15 -25.87 26.38
C ALA A 184 -42.07 -26.94 25.79
N GLU A 185 -42.08 -28.11 26.44
CA GLU A 185 -42.93 -29.25 26.12
C GLU A 185 -44.37 -28.87 26.49
N THR A 186 -45.21 -28.61 25.49
CA THR A 186 -46.62 -28.31 25.68
C THR A 186 -47.35 -29.61 26.01
N THR A 187 -47.60 -29.86 27.29
CA THR A 187 -48.46 -30.96 27.75
C THR A 187 -49.91 -30.67 27.34
N PRO A 188 -50.60 -31.55 26.59
CA PRO A 188 -52.03 -31.40 26.38
C PRO A 188 -52.80 -31.79 27.66
N ALA A 189 -53.66 -30.89 28.11
CA ALA A 189 -54.66 -31.15 29.14
C ALA A 189 -55.81 -32.00 28.58
N THR A 190 -56.41 -32.77 29.47
CA THR A 190 -57.40 -33.85 29.34
C THR A 190 -58.57 -33.59 28.40
#